data_AF-A0A3B7MLL3-F1
#
_entry.id   AF-A0A3B7MLL3-F1
#
_cell.length_a   1.000
_cell.length_b   1.000
_cell.length_c   1.000
_cell.angle_alpha   90.00
_cell.angle_beta   90.00
_cell.angle_gamma   90.00
#
_symmetry.space_group_name_H-M   'P 1'
#
loop_
_entity.id
_entity.type
_entity.pdbx_description
1 polymer ?
#
loop_
_entity_poly.entity_id
_entity_poly.type
_entity_poly.pdbx_seq_one_letter_code
_entity_poly.pdbx_strand_id
1 'polypeptide(L)'
;MKNKALTVKCILLAMAVSVTTAQAQTKTTTRSSTSRYETSNGNTWMNIESESENDPNKKITLYKNGDVYKIKLTNDKINELYIGEKKIPAEDFPKYETMVKEILVQYKKDVEQAARDREQADRDRKQAERDRAQAELDRQQAGRDRERADKDRAQADKDREQADRDREEAGKHREQADRDRKQAEIHRAQAQKDREQADKDRHQATLDRAQAEKDRAQAEKDRAQAEIDRKRAAEDRKLIADLIDELVAEKVVADRDDVHRLQLTDESLIVNDKKQSAELHQKMKAKYLKKSNTRINFRNDFNGRTISLERND
;
A
#
# COMPACT_ATOMS: atom_id res chain seq x y z
N MET A 1 -57.59 -19.40 -19.48
CA MET A 1 -58.09 -18.97 -20.81
C MET A 1 -57.18 -17.90 -21.38
N LYS A 2 -56.41 -18.24 -22.42
CA LYS A 2 -56.17 -17.45 -23.65
C LYS A 2 -54.91 -17.97 -24.35
N ASN A 3 -55.17 -18.69 -25.44
CA ASN A 3 -54.23 -19.05 -26.50
C ASN A 3 -53.56 -17.80 -27.08
N LYS A 4 -52.29 -17.90 -27.50
CA LYS A 4 -51.86 -17.59 -28.88
C LYS A 4 -50.40 -17.98 -29.12
N ALA A 5 -50.22 -18.56 -30.30
CA ALA A 5 -49.06 -19.24 -30.88
C ALA A 5 -47.71 -18.50 -30.80
N LEU A 6 -46.65 -19.30 -30.58
CA LEU A 6 -45.28 -19.01 -30.99
C LEU A 6 -45.23 -18.93 -32.53
N THR A 7 -44.67 -17.85 -33.06
CA THR A 7 -44.20 -17.80 -34.45
C THR A 7 -42.73 -17.42 -34.43
N VAL A 8 -41.88 -18.38 -34.77
CA VAL A 8 -40.43 -18.21 -34.95
C VAL A 8 -40.17 -17.34 -36.17
N LYS A 9 -39.50 -16.20 -36.00
CA LYS A 9 -38.90 -15.44 -37.10
C LYS A 9 -37.38 -15.47 -36.95
N CYS A 10 -36.75 -16.39 -37.67
CA CYS A 10 -35.32 -16.34 -37.94
C CYS A 10 -35.03 -15.09 -38.80
N ILE A 11 -34.30 -14.13 -38.22
CA ILE A 11 -33.72 -13.02 -38.98
C ILE A 11 -32.46 -13.56 -39.66
N LEU A 12 -32.61 -14.04 -40.89
CA LEU A 12 -31.50 -14.28 -41.82
C LEU A 12 -31.17 -12.95 -42.49
N LEU A 13 -30.05 -12.34 -42.08
CA LEU A 13 -29.46 -11.19 -42.75
C LEU A 13 -28.76 -11.70 -44.03
N ALA A 14 -29.46 -11.65 -45.16
CA ALA A 14 -28.87 -11.95 -46.46
C ALA A 14 -28.00 -10.77 -46.92
N MET A 15 -26.68 -10.89 -46.82
CA MET A 15 -25.76 -10.03 -47.56
C MET A 15 -25.87 -10.36 -49.04
N ALA A 16 -26.46 -9.43 -49.81
CA ALA A 16 -26.43 -9.48 -51.26
C ALA A 16 -24.99 -9.22 -51.74
N VAL A 17 -24.25 -10.28 -52.06
CA VAL A 17 -23.04 -10.19 -52.88
C VAL A 17 -23.52 -10.11 -54.33
N SER A 18 -23.56 -8.89 -54.88
CA SER A 18 -23.72 -8.68 -56.31
C SER A 18 -22.47 -9.17 -57.04
N VAL A 19 -22.47 -10.43 -57.42
CA VAL A 19 -21.57 -10.95 -58.45
C VAL A 19 -22.03 -10.38 -59.77
N THR A 20 -21.43 -9.27 -60.21
CA THR A 20 -21.53 -8.85 -61.60
C THR A 20 -20.72 -9.84 -62.44
N THR A 21 -21.41 -10.85 -62.97
CA THR A 21 -20.88 -11.67 -64.05
C THR A 21 -20.74 -10.78 -65.28
N ALA A 22 -19.55 -10.21 -65.47
CA ALA A 22 -19.17 -9.62 -66.75
C ALA A 22 -19.07 -10.76 -67.77
N GLN A 23 -20.11 -10.91 -68.60
CA GLN A 23 -20.03 -11.73 -69.79
C GLN A 23 -18.97 -11.11 -70.72
N ALA A 24 -17.77 -11.64 -70.67
CA ALA A 24 -16.75 -11.36 -71.66
C ALA A 24 -17.23 -11.92 -73.00
N GLN A 25 -17.80 -11.05 -73.83
CA GLN A 25 -18.00 -11.34 -75.25
C GLN A 25 -16.62 -11.58 -75.87
N THR A 26 -16.26 -12.82 -76.13
CA THR A 26 -15.15 -13.16 -77.03
C THR A 26 -15.60 -12.84 -78.46
N LYS A 27 -15.66 -11.55 -78.79
CA LYS A 27 -15.68 -11.10 -80.17
C LYS A 27 -14.28 -11.41 -80.70
N THR A 28 -14.16 -12.42 -81.54
CA THR A 28 -12.94 -12.67 -82.31
C THR A 28 -12.78 -11.47 -83.23
N THR A 29 -12.11 -10.43 -82.75
CA THR A 29 -11.69 -9.29 -83.56
C THR A 29 -10.69 -9.84 -84.56
N THR A 30 -11.10 -10.01 -85.82
CA THR A 30 -10.17 -10.17 -86.93
C THR A 30 -9.28 -8.94 -86.91
N ARG A 31 -8.05 -9.11 -86.42
CA ARG A 31 -7.12 -8.01 -86.16
C ARG A 31 -6.55 -7.58 -87.51
N SER A 32 -7.17 -6.57 -88.13
CA SER A 32 -6.50 -5.86 -89.22
C SER A 32 -5.22 -5.26 -88.65
N SER A 33 -4.06 -5.81 -89.02
CA SER A 33 -2.78 -5.17 -88.74
C SER A 33 -2.59 -4.09 -89.79
N THR A 34 -2.67 -2.84 -89.36
CA THR A 34 -2.34 -1.63 -90.13
C THR A 34 -1.02 -1.11 -89.57
N SER A 35 0.09 -1.34 -90.28
CA SER A 35 1.39 -0.77 -89.90
C SER A 35 1.65 0.48 -90.72
N ARG A 36 1.74 1.63 -90.05
CA ARG A 36 2.06 2.92 -90.67
C ARG A 36 3.54 3.24 -90.51
N TYR A 37 4.21 3.50 -91.62
CA TYR A 37 5.61 3.88 -91.65
C TYR A 37 5.79 5.27 -92.23
N GLU A 38 6.47 6.15 -91.49
CA GLU A 38 6.87 7.48 -91.96
C GLU A 38 8.40 7.58 -91.88
N THR A 39 9.04 7.90 -93.00
CA THR A 39 10.49 8.18 -93.03
C THR A 39 10.76 9.61 -92.56
N SER A 40 11.95 9.87 -91.99
CA SER A 40 12.39 11.17 -91.45
C SER A 40 12.29 12.37 -92.42
N ASN A 41 12.05 12.11 -93.71
CA ASN A 41 12.00 13.07 -94.80
C ASN A 41 10.55 13.43 -95.19
N GLY A 42 9.52 12.87 -94.54
CA GLY A 42 8.10 13.11 -94.81
C GLY A 42 7.56 12.59 -96.17
N ASN A 43 8.43 12.16 -97.09
CA ASN A 43 8.06 11.85 -98.48
C ASN A 43 7.69 10.39 -98.75
N THR A 44 7.67 9.54 -97.73
CA THR A 44 7.26 8.13 -97.86
C THR A 44 6.33 7.74 -96.72
N TRP A 45 5.13 7.29 -97.08
CA TRP A 45 4.14 6.73 -96.14
C TRP A 45 3.77 5.33 -96.61
N MET A 46 3.76 4.37 -95.72
CA MET A 46 3.34 3.01 -96.07
C MET A 46 2.30 2.50 -95.10
N ASN A 47 1.26 1.90 -95.64
CA ASN A 47 0.29 1.11 -94.91
C ASN A 47 0.23 -0.29 -95.49
N ILE A 48 0.27 -1.29 -94.63
CA ILE A 48 0.02 -2.69 -95.00
C ILE A 48 -1.19 -3.15 -94.23
N GLU A 49 -2.19 -3.65 -94.92
CA GLU A 49 -3.38 -4.26 -94.37
C GLU A 49 -3.34 -5.77 -94.61
N SER A 50 -3.60 -6.51 -93.53
CA SER A 50 -3.76 -7.96 -93.54
C SER A 50 -4.68 -8.35 -92.38
N GLU A 51 -5.43 -9.44 -92.52
CA GLU A 51 -6.35 -9.96 -91.50
C GLU A 51 -5.62 -10.73 -90.38
N SER A 52 -4.39 -11.18 -90.66
CA SER A 52 -3.52 -11.86 -89.71
C SER A 52 -2.05 -11.81 -90.17
N GLU A 53 -1.13 -12.20 -89.30
CA GLU A 53 0.31 -12.30 -89.60
C GLU A 53 0.59 -13.29 -90.76
N ASN A 54 -0.17 -14.39 -90.81
CA ASN A 54 -0.06 -15.43 -91.83
C ASN A 54 -1.07 -15.24 -92.99
N ASP A 55 -1.69 -14.07 -93.11
CA ASP A 55 -2.66 -13.82 -94.16
C ASP A 55 -1.96 -13.94 -95.54
N PRO A 56 -2.42 -14.88 -96.40
CA PRO A 56 -1.89 -14.98 -97.75
C PRO A 56 -2.17 -13.71 -98.55
N ASN A 57 -3.22 -12.97 -98.23
CA ASN A 57 -3.60 -11.76 -98.93
C ASN A 57 -3.14 -10.52 -98.15
N LYS A 58 -2.38 -9.64 -98.80
CA LYS A 58 -1.95 -8.38 -98.17
C LYS A 58 -2.22 -7.22 -99.11
N LYS A 59 -2.65 -6.09 -98.56
CA LYS A 59 -2.81 -4.85 -99.34
C LYS A 59 -1.79 -3.85 -98.85
N ILE A 60 -0.89 -3.45 -99.73
CA ILE A 60 0.12 -2.42 -99.45
C ILE A 60 -0.30 -1.15 -100.15
N THR A 61 -0.39 -0.05 -99.40
CA THR A 61 -0.48 1.30 -99.93
C THR A 61 0.79 2.03 -99.57
N LEU A 62 1.65 2.27 -100.55
CA LEU A 62 2.91 2.98 -100.38
C LEU A 62 2.83 4.30 -101.15
N TYR A 63 3.07 5.40 -100.46
CA TYR A 63 3.34 6.70 -101.03
C TYR A 63 4.86 6.84 -101.01
N LYS A 64 5.47 7.13 -102.15
CA LYS A 64 6.91 7.34 -102.24
C LYS A 64 7.20 8.36 -103.33
N ASN A 65 7.81 9.48 -102.94
CA ASN A 65 8.24 10.54 -103.87
C ASN A 65 7.09 11.12 -104.73
N GLY A 66 5.89 11.22 -104.18
CA GLY A 66 4.70 11.75 -104.87
C GLY A 66 3.86 10.71 -105.61
N ASP A 67 4.39 9.50 -105.82
CA ASP A 67 3.65 8.39 -106.43
C ASP A 67 2.96 7.53 -105.37
N VAL A 68 1.78 7.01 -105.72
CA VAL A 68 1.01 6.08 -104.88
C VAL A 68 0.99 4.71 -105.50
N TYR A 69 1.59 3.76 -104.81
CA TYR A 69 1.63 2.36 -105.16
C TYR A 69 0.55 1.63 -104.36
N LYS A 70 -0.43 1.05 -105.06
CA LYS A 70 -1.43 0.15 -104.45
C LYS A 70 -1.14 -1.26 -104.92
N ILE A 71 -0.68 -2.10 -104.00
CA ILE A 71 -0.20 -3.45 -104.30
C ILE A 71 -1.09 -4.44 -103.56
N LYS A 72 -1.72 -5.35 -104.29
CA LYS A 72 -2.37 -6.52 -103.70
C LYS A 72 -1.43 -7.71 -103.88
N LEU A 73 -1.13 -8.37 -102.78
CA LEU A 73 -0.31 -9.55 -102.74
C LEU A 73 -1.18 -10.78 -102.45
N THR A 74 -0.80 -11.90 -103.05
CA THR A 74 -1.29 -13.23 -102.70
C THR A 74 -0.08 -14.15 -102.54
N ASN A 75 0.07 -14.79 -101.37
CA ASN A 75 1.25 -15.58 -100.99
C ASN A 75 2.57 -14.82 -101.21
N ASP A 76 2.61 -13.56 -100.74
CA ASP A 76 3.75 -12.64 -100.86
C ASP A 76 4.19 -12.31 -102.31
N LYS A 77 3.40 -12.70 -103.32
CA LYS A 77 3.61 -12.34 -104.74
C LYS A 77 2.64 -11.27 -105.18
N ILE A 78 3.07 -10.40 -106.08
CA ILE A 78 2.23 -9.34 -106.66
C ILE A 78 1.11 -9.98 -107.49
N ASN A 79 -0.14 -9.76 -107.06
CA ASN A 79 -1.35 -10.14 -107.78
C ASN A 79 -1.91 -8.95 -108.56
N GLU A 80 -1.92 -7.76 -107.95
CA GLU A 80 -2.31 -6.51 -108.61
C GLU A 80 -1.39 -5.37 -108.19
N LEU A 81 -1.00 -4.50 -109.12
CA LEU A 81 -0.20 -3.31 -108.85
C LEU A 81 -0.76 -2.11 -109.63
N TYR A 82 -0.97 -1.01 -108.92
CA TYR A 82 -1.33 0.27 -109.48
C TYR A 82 -0.31 1.32 -109.06
N ILE A 83 0.08 2.18 -110.00
CA ILE A 83 0.87 3.39 -109.73
C ILE A 83 -0.02 4.58 -110.11
N GLY A 84 -0.46 5.34 -109.11
CA GLY A 84 -1.55 6.30 -109.24
C GLY A 84 -2.85 5.59 -109.65
N GLU A 85 -3.39 5.94 -110.81
CA GLU A 85 -4.59 5.31 -111.39
C GLU A 85 -4.28 4.26 -112.47
N LYS A 86 -3.00 4.10 -112.84
CA LYS A 86 -2.58 3.18 -113.91
C LYS A 86 -2.33 1.78 -113.36
N LYS A 87 -2.97 0.78 -113.96
CA LYS A 87 -2.72 -0.64 -113.67
C LYS A 87 -1.44 -1.09 -114.40
N ILE A 88 -0.51 -1.69 -113.65
CA ILE A 88 0.75 -2.19 -114.19
C ILE A 88 0.53 -3.60 -114.77
N PRO A 89 0.99 -3.89 -116.01
CA PRO A 89 0.95 -5.24 -116.57
C PRO A 89 1.78 -6.25 -115.76
N ALA A 90 1.37 -7.52 -115.76
CA ALA A 90 2.05 -8.57 -115.00
C ALA A 90 3.51 -8.80 -115.44
N GLU A 91 3.83 -8.52 -116.70
CA GLU A 91 5.19 -8.61 -117.26
C GLU A 91 6.19 -7.67 -116.58
N ASP A 92 5.70 -6.56 -115.99
CA ASP A 92 6.51 -5.55 -115.32
C ASP A 92 6.63 -5.78 -113.81
N PHE A 93 5.89 -6.73 -113.22
CA PHE A 93 5.95 -7.03 -111.79
C PHE A 93 7.37 -7.34 -111.26
N PRO A 94 8.26 -8.04 -112.00
CA PRO A 94 9.63 -8.30 -111.55
C PRO A 94 10.42 -7.04 -111.20
N LYS A 95 10.12 -5.89 -111.84
CA LYS A 95 10.78 -4.60 -111.55
C LYS A 95 10.51 -4.09 -110.13
N TYR A 96 9.38 -4.48 -109.53
CA TYR A 96 8.91 -4.00 -108.23
C TYR A 96 9.07 -5.06 -107.12
N GLU A 97 9.48 -6.27 -107.47
CA GLU A 97 9.56 -7.40 -106.54
C GLU A 97 10.55 -7.14 -105.39
N THR A 98 11.70 -6.52 -105.67
CA THR A 98 12.68 -6.17 -104.64
C THR A 98 12.12 -5.19 -103.61
N MET A 99 11.43 -4.14 -104.06
CA MET A 99 10.77 -3.16 -103.18
C MET A 99 9.73 -3.84 -102.30
N VAL A 100 8.87 -4.68 -102.88
CA VAL A 100 7.84 -5.41 -102.14
C VAL A 100 8.47 -6.36 -101.11
N LYS A 101 9.57 -7.04 -101.44
CA LYS A 101 10.31 -7.88 -100.49
C LYS A 101 10.84 -7.09 -99.30
N GLU A 102 11.46 -5.94 -99.53
CA GLU A 102 11.97 -5.07 -98.46
C GLU A 102 10.85 -4.61 -97.52
N ILE A 103 9.71 -4.22 -98.09
CA ILE A 103 8.50 -3.81 -97.36
C ILE A 103 8.00 -4.95 -96.47
N LEU A 104 7.90 -6.17 -97.02
CA LEU A 104 7.44 -7.34 -96.26
C LEU A 104 8.41 -7.74 -95.16
N VAL A 105 9.73 -7.61 -95.39
CA VAL A 105 10.75 -7.86 -94.36
C VAL A 105 10.62 -6.86 -93.22
N GLN A 106 10.45 -5.58 -93.52
CA GLN A 106 10.26 -4.55 -92.50
C GLN A 106 8.97 -4.81 -91.70
N TYR A 107 7.86 -5.05 -92.38
CA TYR A 107 6.58 -5.38 -91.76
C TYR A 107 6.67 -6.54 -90.76
N LYS A 108 7.34 -7.64 -91.14
CA LYS A 108 7.57 -8.78 -90.24
C LYS A 108 8.34 -8.34 -88.98
N LYS A 109 9.40 -7.54 -89.12
CA LYS A 109 10.19 -7.03 -87.98
C LYS A 109 9.35 -6.18 -87.01
N ASP A 110 8.47 -5.33 -87.51
CA ASP A 110 7.67 -4.45 -86.65
C ASP A 110 6.53 -5.20 -85.95
N VAL A 111 5.94 -6.19 -86.63
CA VAL A 111 4.99 -7.12 -86.01
C VAL A 111 5.68 -7.87 -84.87
N GLU A 112 6.89 -8.40 -85.10
CA GLU A 112 7.69 -9.05 -84.07
C GLU A 112 8.04 -8.09 -82.92
N GLN A 113 8.48 -6.86 -83.21
CA GLN A 113 8.81 -5.88 -82.18
C GLN A 113 7.59 -5.48 -81.35
N ALA A 114 6.45 -5.21 -81.99
CA ALA A 114 5.21 -4.91 -81.30
C ALA A 114 4.71 -6.08 -80.45
N ALA A 115 4.97 -7.33 -80.86
CA ALA A 115 4.71 -8.51 -80.04
C ALA A 115 5.61 -8.53 -78.79
N ARG A 116 6.92 -8.26 -78.94
CA ARG A 116 7.87 -8.16 -77.81
C ARG A 116 7.51 -7.02 -76.85
N ASP A 117 7.13 -5.86 -77.36
CA ASP A 117 6.74 -4.71 -76.54
C ASP A 117 5.48 -4.99 -75.71
N ARG A 118 4.49 -5.69 -76.31
CA ARG A 118 3.30 -6.14 -75.57
C ARG A 118 3.66 -7.14 -74.49
N GLU A 119 4.53 -8.11 -74.80
CA GLU A 119 4.98 -9.09 -73.81
C GLU A 119 5.71 -8.41 -72.65
N GLN A 120 6.58 -7.44 -72.95
CA GLN A 120 7.27 -6.66 -71.93
C GLN A 120 6.30 -5.84 -71.08
N ALA A 121 5.33 -5.15 -71.69
CA ALA A 121 4.31 -4.40 -70.97
C ALA A 121 3.46 -5.29 -70.05
N ASP A 122 3.16 -6.52 -70.47
CA ASP A 122 2.46 -7.49 -69.62
C ASP A 122 3.34 -8.01 -68.47
N ARG A 123 4.65 -8.18 -68.67
CA ARG A 123 5.60 -8.50 -67.59
C ARG A 123 5.69 -7.35 -66.58
N ASP A 124 5.80 -6.11 -67.04
CA ASP A 124 5.89 -4.93 -66.19
C ASP A 124 4.60 -4.75 -65.37
N ARG A 125 3.42 -4.99 -65.97
CA ARG A 125 2.13 -4.98 -65.26
C ARG A 125 2.11 -6.02 -64.14
N LYS A 126 2.53 -7.26 -64.43
CA LYS A 126 2.60 -8.33 -63.43
C LYS A 126 3.59 -8.00 -62.31
N GLN A 127 4.72 -7.37 -62.62
CA GLN A 127 5.68 -6.95 -61.61
C GLN A 127 5.09 -5.86 -60.70
N ALA A 128 4.45 -4.84 -61.27
CA ALA A 128 3.79 -3.78 -60.50
C ALA A 128 2.66 -4.33 -59.60
N GLU A 129 1.92 -5.36 -60.04
CA GLU A 129 0.94 -6.04 -59.20
C GLU A 129 1.58 -6.76 -58.01
N ARG A 130 2.72 -7.45 -58.22
CA ARG A 130 3.49 -8.08 -57.14
C ARG A 130 4.01 -7.07 -56.15
N ASP A 131 4.57 -5.96 -56.61
CA ASP A 131 5.12 -4.91 -55.75
C ASP A 131 4.01 -4.27 -54.89
N ARG A 132 2.82 -4.04 -55.46
CA ARG A 132 1.65 -3.57 -54.70
C ARG A 132 1.20 -4.57 -53.65
N ALA A 133 1.17 -5.85 -53.98
CA ALA A 133 0.82 -6.91 -53.03
C ALA A 133 1.82 -6.98 -51.88
N GLN A 134 3.13 -6.87 -52.17
CA GLN A 134 4.18 -6.84 -51.15
C GLN A 134 4.04 -5.61 -50.24
N ALA A 135 3.85 -4.42 -50.81
CA ALA A 135 3.66 -3.20 -50.03
C ALA A 135 2.43 -3.28 -49.10
N GLU A 136 1.37 -3.97 -49.53
CA GLU A 136 0.19 -4.22 -48.69
C GLU A 136 0.50 -5.15 -47.52
N LEU A 137 1.25 -6.24 -47.75
CA LEU A 137 1.70 -7.13 -46.70
C LEU A 137 2.58 -6.40 -45.67
N ASP A 138 3.49 -5.55 -46.13
CA ASP A 138 4.37 -4.75 -45.26
C ASP A 138 3.55 -3.77 -44.41
N ARG A 139 2.54 -3.12 -44.99
CA ARG A 139 1.61 -2.24 -44.24
C ARG A 139 0.84 -3.02 -43.18
N GLN A 140 0.34 -4.21 -43.49
CA GLN A 140 -0.36 -5.05 -42.52
C GLN A 140 0.56 -5.50 -41.40
N GLN A 141 1.81 -5.87 -41.72
CA GLN A 141 2.79 -6.23 -40.70
C GLN A 141 3.11 -5.06 -39.77
N ALA A 142 3.38 -3.88 -40.34
CA ALA A 142 3.60 -2.66 -39.54
C ALA A 142 2.38 -2.31 -38.66
N GLY A 143 1.15 -2.57 -39.15
CA GLY A 143 -0.07 -2.43 -38.36
C GLY A 143 -0.10 -3.37 -37.15
N ARG A 144 0.22 -4.66 -37.35
CA ARG A 144 0.31 -5.65 -36.26
C ARG A 144 1.39 -5.29 -35.24
N ASP A 145 2.54 -4.82 -35.70
CA ASP A 145 3.65 -4.44 -34.81
C ASP A 145 3.28 -3.22 -33.94
N ARG A 146 2.56 -2.24 -34.49
CA ARG A 146 2.02 -1.12 -33.71
C ARG A 146 1.00 -1.57 -32.67
N GLU A 147 0.07 -2.44 -33.05
CA GLU A 147 -0.94 -2.97 -32.13
C GLU A 147 -0.28 -3.72 -30.96
N ARG A 148 0.78 -4.50 -31.24
CA ARG A 148 1.56 -5.17 -30.20
C ARG A 148 2.26 -4.18 -29.28
N ALA A 149 2.92 -3.16 -29.85
CA ALA A 149 3.59 -2.13 -29.05
C ALA A 149 2.61 -1.36 -28.14
N ASP A 150 1.39 -1.09 -28.61
CA ASP A 150 0.37 -0.43 -27.80
C ASP A 150 -0.15 -1.34 -26.67
N LYS A 151 -0.29 -2.65 -26.91
CA LYS A 151 -0.61 -3.63 -25.85
C LYS A 151 0.49 -3.71 -24.80
N ASP A 152 1.75 -3.74 -25.23
CA ASP A 152 2.90 -3.79 -24.33
C ASP A 152 2.98 -2.51 -23.48
N ARG A 153 2.71 -1.34 -24.07
CA ARG A 153 2.64 -0.06 -23.33
C ARG A 153 1.51 -0.07 -22.30
N ALA A 154 0.32 -0.50 -22.69
CA ALA A 154 -0.83 -0.57 -21.79
C ALA A 154 -0.59 -1.55 -20.62
N GLN A 155 0.11 -2.66 -20.86
CA GLN A 155 0.50 -3.58 -19.79
C GLN A 155 1.53 -2.93 -18.85
N ALA A 156 2.54 -2.27 -19.39
CA ALA A 156 3.55 -1.56 -18.59
C ALA A 156 2.95 -0.43 -17.73
N ASP A 157 1.90 0.24 -18.22
CA ASP A 157 1.16 1.26 -17.43
C ASP A 157 0.40 0.60 -16.27
N LYS A 158 -0.28 -0.54 -16.50
CA LYS A 158 -0.96 -1.29 -15.43
C LYS A 158 0.02 -1.80 -14.36
N ASP A 159 1.18 -2.30 -14.78
CA ASP A 159 2.21 -2.78 -13.85
C ASP A 159 2.75 -1.63 -12.99
N ARG A 160 2.93 -0.43 -13.58
CA ARG A 160 3.32 0.78 -12.84
C ARG A 160 2.26 1.19 -11.82
N GLU A 161 0.99 1.23 -12.22
CA GLU A 161 -0.11 1.54 -11.29
C GLU A 161 -0.21 0.53 -10.13
N GLN A 162 0.01 -0.75 -10.39
CA GLN A 162 0.03 -1.76 -9.34
C GLN A 162 1.20 -1.53 -8.37
N ALA A 163 2.41 -1.29 -8.89
CA ALA A 163 3.58 -1.00 -8.06
C ALA A 163 3.40 0.26 -7.20
N ASP A 164 2.69 1.27 -7.69
CA ASP A 164 2.38 2.48 -6.93
C ASP A 164 1.37 2.19 -5.81
N ARG A 165 0.33 1.39 -6.07
CA ARG A 165 -0.61 0.92 -5.03
C ARG A 165 0.10 0.13 -3.94
N ASP A 166 0.96 -0.82 -4.31
CA ASP A 166 1.72 -1.62 -3.36
C ASP A 166 2.63 -0.75 -2.48
N ARG A 167 3.24 0.30 -3.07
CA ARG A 167 4.07 1.26 -2.33
C ARG A 167 3.24 2.09 -1.35
N GLU A 168 2.04 2.51 -1.73
CA GLU A 168 1.12 3.24 -0.85
C GLU A 168 0.67 2.37 0.33
N GLU A 169 0.27 1.13 0.09
CA GLU A 169 -0.10 0.17 1.13
C GLU A 169 1.05 -0.11 2.09
N ALA A 170 2.26 -0.33 1.57
CA ALA A 170 3.46 -0.48 2.39
C ALA A 170 3.74 0.77 3.25
N GLY A 171 3.47 1.98 2.72
CA GLY A 171 3.54 3.23 3.45
C GLY A 171 2.56 3.27 4.63
N LYS A 172 1.29 2.92 4.41
CA LYS A 172 0.25 2.85 5.44
C LYS A 172 0.60 1.84 6.54
N HIS A 173 1.14 0.68 6.18
CA HIS A 173 1.57 -0.34 7.14
C HIS A 173 2.73 0.16 8.02
N ARG A 174 3.72 0.87 7.46
CA ARG A 174 4.81 1.46 8.25
C ARG A 174 4.29 2.51 9.22
N GLU A 175 3.39 3.39 8.76
CA GLU A 175 2.81 4.42 9.61
C GLU A 175 2.03 3.81 10.78
N GLN A 176 1.26 2.76 10.53
CA GLN A 176 0.55 2.04 11.59
C GLN A 176 1.51 1.40 12.58
N ALA A 177 2.57 0.73 12.10
CA ALA A 177 3.57 0.12 12.98
C ALA A 177 4.30 1.16 13.86
N ASP A 178 4.55 2.37 13.34
CA ASP A 178 5.14 3.46 14.11
C ASP A 178 4.19 4.00 15.18
N ARG A 179 2.88 4.09 14.88
CA ARG A 179 1.85 4.46 15.89
C ARG A 179 1.79 3.41 17.00
N ASP A 180 1.77 2.13 16.64
CA ASP A 180 1.72 1.03 17.62
C ASP A 180 2.96 1.03 18.52
N ARG A 181 4.15 1.30 17.95
CA ARG A 181 5.40 1.43 18.71
C ARG A 181 5.33 2.57 19.72
N LYS A 182 4.90 3.77 19.29
CA LYS A 182 4.72 4.93 20.18
C LYS A 182 3.74 4.63 21.31
N GLN A 183 2.62 3.98 20.99
CA GLN A 183 1.64 3.59 21.99
C GLN A 183 2.23 2.61 23.01
N ALA A 184 2.98 1.61 22.56
CA ALA A 184 3.67 0.68 23.44
C ALA A 184 4.71 1.37 24.36
N GLU A 185 5.43 2.37 23.86
CA GLU A 185 6.36 3.19 24.65
C GLU A 185 5.63 3.99 25.74
N ILE A 186 4.48 4.60 25.41
CA ILE A 186 3.63 5.31 26.39
C ILE A 186 3.17 4.34 27.49
N HIS A 187 2.68 3.15 27.13
CA HIS A 187 2.24 2.15 28.11
C HIS A 187 3.38 1.69 29.02
N ARG A 188 4.60 1.49 28.49
CA ARG A 188 5.77 1.14 29.31
C ARG A 188 6.13 2.25 30.28
N ALA A 189 6.13 3.50 29.83
CA ALA A 189 6.42 4.65 30.68
C ALA A 189 5.40 4.79 31.82
N GLN A 190 4.10 4.57 31.53
CA GLN A 190 3.07 4.59 32.56
C GLN A 190 3.27 3.45 33.57
N ALA A 191 3.52 2.22 33.11
CA ALA A 191 3.77 1.09 33.99
C ALA A 191 5.00 1.30 34.89
N GLN A 192 6.03 2.00 34.40
CA GLN A 192 7.18 2.37 35.22
C GLN A 192 6.79 3.35 36.33
N LYS A 193 6.02 4.41 36.02
CA LYS A 193 5.53 5.37 37.01
C LYS A 193 4.69 4.69 38.09
N ASP A 194 3.82 3.77 37.69
CA ASP A 194 2.96 3.02 38.63
C ASP A 194 3.80 2.15 39.58
N ARG A 195 4.87 1.53 39.08
CA ARG A 195 5.83 0.77 39.92
C ARG A 195 6.57 1.68 40.90
N GLU A 196 7.07 2.82 40.44
CA GLU A 196 7.76 3.79 41.29
C GLU A 196 6.83 4.32 42.39
N GLN A 197 5.56 4.55 42.08
CA GLN A 197 4.57 4.95 43.09
C GLN A 197 4.32 3.84 44.11
N ALA A 198 4.14 2.59 43.65
CA ALA A 198 3.95 1.46 44.55
C ALA A 198 5.16 1.23 45.48
N ASP A 199 6.39 1.49 45.00
CA ASP A 199 7.59 1.44 45.83
C ASP A 199 7.61 2.53 46.91
N LYS A 200 7.21 3.75 46.58
CA LYS A 200 7.06 4.84 47.57
C LYS A 200 6.03 4.50 48.63
N ASP A 201 4.88 3.97 48.22
CA ASP A 201 3.80 3.59 49.15
C ASP A 201 4.26 2.47 50.09
N ARG A 202 4.99 1.46 49.57
CA ARG A 202 5.60 0.41 50.41
C ARG A 202 6.63 0.95 51.39
N HIS A 203 7.45 1.91 50.97
CA HIS A 203 8.43 2.54 51.84
C HIS A 203 7.73 3.32 52.97
N GLN A 204 6.72 4.11 52.64
CA GLN A 204 5.94 4.85 53.63
C GLN A 204 5.26 3.91 54.64
N ALA A 205 4.62 2.84 54.17
CA ALA A 205 4.00 1.85 55.05
C ALA A 205 5.01 1.17 56.00
N THR A 206 6.27 1.06 55.59
CA THR A 206 7.36 0.54 56.45
C THR A 206 7.74 1.54 57.54
N LEU A 207 7.84 2.82 57.19
CA LEU A 207 8.09 3.89 58.16
C LEU A 207 6.96 4.00 59.18
N ASP A 208 5.71 3.95 58.73
CA ASP A 208 4.53 4.02 59.60
C ASP A 208 4.49 2.84 60.58
N ARG A 209 4.85 1.62 60.11
CA ARG A 209 4.95 0.45 60.98
C ARG A 209 6.04 0.61 62.04
N ALA A 210 7.22 1.09 61.64
CA ALA A 210 8.32 1.34 62.57
C ALA A 210 7.96 2.41 63.62
N GLN A 211 7.22 3.44 63.23
CA GLN A 211 6.73 4.45 64.18
C GLN A 211 5.71 3.84 65.15
N ALA A 212 4.75 3.06 64.66
CA ALA A 212 3.78 2.39 65.51
C ALA A 212 4.42 1.41 66.51
N GLU A 213 5.53 0.78 66.16
CA GLU A 213 6.32 -0.06 67.08
C GLU A 213 6.99 0.76 68.19
N LYS A 214 7.56 1.94 67.86
CA LYS A 214 8.11 2.86 68.86
C LYS A 214 7.04 3.36 69.83
N ASP A 215 5.88 3.72 69.32
CA ASP A 215 4.76 4.21 70.13
C ASP A 215 4.26 3.11 71.08
N ARG A 216 4.18 1.85 70.61
CA ARG A 216 3.85 0.70 71.48
C ARG A 216 4.89 0.49 72.57
N ALA A 217 6.18 0.53 72.23
CA ALA A 217 7.26 0.36 73.19
C ALA A 217 7.25 1.47 74.27
N GLN A 218 6.92 2.72 73.88
CA GLN A 218 6.76 3.81 74.83
C GLN A 218 5.56 3.58 75.74
N ALA A 219 4.41 3.19 75.19
CA ALA A 219 3.21 2.90 75.97
C ALA A 219 3.40 1.72 76.95
N GLU A 220 4.28 0.77 76.64
CA GLU A 220 4.67 -0.30 77.57
C GLU A 220 5.54 0.21 78.73
N LYS A 221 6.50 1.10 78.45
CA LYS A 221 7.30 1.76 79.50
C LYS A 221 6.44 2.57 80.44
N ASP A 222 5.51 3.36 79.90
CA ASP A 222 4.60 4.18 80.70
C ASP A 222 3.71 3.31 81.59
N ARG A 223 3.21 2.18 81.06
CA ARG A 223 2.46 1.19 81.84
C ARG A 223 3.30 0.55 82.94
N ALA A 224 4.55 0.19 82.66
CA ALA A 224 5.46 -0.37 83.66
C ALA A 224 5.75 0.64 84.77
N GLN A 225 5.98 1.91 84.43
CA GLN A 225 6.19 2.97 85.40
C GLN A 225 4.94 3.20 86.27
N ALA A 226 3.76 3.26 85.64
CA ALA A 226 2.50 3.40 86.37
C ALA A 226 2.21 2.23 87.32
N GLU A 227 2.71 1.03 87.02
CA GLU A 227 2.61 -0.13 87.91
C GLU A 227 3.60 -0.03 89.10
N ILE A 228 4.82 0.46 88.85
CA ILE A 228 5.79 0.77 89.92
C ILE A 228 5.22 1.82 90.87
N ASP A 229 4.66 2.90 90.33
CA ASP A 229 4.07 3.98 91.12
C ASP A 229 2.87 3.48 91.93
N ARG A 230 2.03 2.61 91.33
CA ARG A 230 0.92 1.95 92.05
C ARG A 230 1.39 1.07 93.20
N LYS A 231 2.44 0.25 92.99
CA LYS A 231 3.03 -0.59 94.03
C LYS A 231 3.61 0.25 95.16
N ARG A 232 4.41 1.28 94.83
CA ARG A 232 4.96 2.23 95.81
C ARG A 232 3.85 2.90 96.62
N ALA A 233 2.80 3.39 95.97
CA ALA A 233 1.66 3.98 96.66
C ALA A 233 0.91 2.97 97.56
N ALA A 234 0.83 1.69 97.18
CA ALA A 234 0.24 0.65 98.01
C ALA A 234 1.09 0.32 99.25
N GLU A 235 2.42 0.26 99.09
CA GLU A 235 3.36 0.11 100.21
C GLU A 235 3.28 1.29 101.18
N ASP A 236 3.21 2.51 100.66
CA ASP A 236 3.09 3.74 101.46
C ASP A 236 1.78 3.74 102.27
N ARG A 237 0.66 3.33 101.65
CA ARG A 237 -0.63 3.14 102.35
C ARG A 237 -0.54 2.10 103.46
N LYS A 238 0.12 0.97 103.19
CA LYS A 238 0.29 -0.11 104.18
C LYS A 238 1.14 0.36 105.36
N LEU A 239 2.26 1.02 105.09
CA LEU A 239 3.16 1.53 106.12
C LEU A 239 2.45 2.49 107.08
N ILE A 240 1.60 3.37 106.56
CA ILE A 240 0.81 4.29 107.37
C ILE A 240 -0.30 3.57 108.14
N ALA A 241 -0.98 2.60 107.53
CA ALA A 241 -1.96 1.79 108.25
C ALA A 241 -1.32 1.07 109.46
N ASP A 242 -0.16 0.44 109.24
CA ASP A 242 0.61 -0.24 110.30
C ASP A 242 1.08 0.74 111.39
N LEU A 243 1.42 1.98 111.05
CA LEU A 243 1.78 3.02 112.01
C LEU A 243 0.58 3.48 112.83
N ILE A 244 -0.58 3.71 112.19
CA ILE A 244 -1.82 4.10 112.87
C ILE A 244 -2.26 2.98 113.84
N ASP A 245 -2.15 1.71 113.43
CA ASP A 245 -2.44 0.57 114.30
C ASP A 245 -1.61 0.56 115.56
N GLU A 246 -0.32 0.89 115.45
CA GLU A 246 0.53 0.91 116.63
C GLU A 246 0.26 2.12 117.53
N LEU A 247 -0.20 3.25 116.98
CA LEU A 247 -0.67 4.38 117.79
C LEU A 247 -1.93 4.01 118.61
N VAL A 248 -2.84 3.23 118.04
CA VAL A 248 -4.00 2.69 118.75
C VAL A 248 -3.55 1.71 119.85
N ALA A 249 -2.62 0.80 119.53
CA ALA A 249 -2.08 -0.17 120.49
C ALA A 249 -1.37 0.48 121.69
N GLU A 250 -0.63 1.57 121.45
CA GLU A 250 0.03 2.40 122.46
C GLU A 250 -0.93 3.35 123.20
N LYS A 251 -2.24 3.29 122.89
CA LYS A 251 -3.31 4.11 123.49
C LYS A 251 -3.12 5.61 123.30
N VAL A 252 -2.50 6.01 122.19
CA VAL A 252 -2.34 7.42 121.79
C VAL A 252 -3.67 7.99 121.28
N VAL A 253 -4.44 7.16 120.61
CA VAL A 253 -5.81 7.40 120.12
C VAL A 253 -6.68 6.17 120.46
N ALA A 254 -8.01 6.34 120.51
CA ALA A 254 -8.91 5.24 120.84
C ALA A 254 -9.11 4.30 119.65
N ASP A 255 -9.34 4.87 118.45
CA ASP A 255 -9.55 4.13 117.21
C ASP A 255 -8.76 4.71 116.03
N ARG A 256 -8.70 3.96 114.92
CA ARG A 256 -8.02 4.39 113.68
C ARG A 256 -8.58 5.70 113.12
N ASP A 257 -9.89 5.87 113.19
CA ASP A 257 -10.59 7.01 112.59
C ASP A 257 -10.40 8.32 113.40
N ASP A 258 -9.92 8.21 114.64
CA ASP A 258 -9.58 9.37 115.48
C ASP A 258 -8.28 10.05 115.07
N VAL A 259 -7.48 9.45 114.17
CA VAL A 259 -6.29 10.10 113.62
C VAL A 259 -6.71 11.04 112.50
N HIS A 260 -6.71 12.35 112.76
CA HIS A 260 -6.97 13.39 111.76
C HIS A 260 -5.68 13.94 111.16
N ARG A 261 -4.63 14.02 111.97
CA ARG A 261 -3.31 14.45 111.53
C ARG A 261 -2.23 13.61 112.21
N LEU A 262 -1.33 13.08 111.39
CA LEU A 262 -0.16 12.35 111.84
C LEU A 262 1.06 12.85 111.09
N GLN A 263 2.10 13.19 111.82
CA GLN A 263 3.39 13.57 111.27
C GLN A 263 4.50 12.87 112.05
N LEU A 264 5.28 12.03 111.37
CA LEU A 264 6.46 11.40 111.91
C LEU A 264 7.69 11.88 111.13
N THR A 265 8.59 12.55 111.83
CA THR A 265 9.88 13.02 111.32
C THR A 265 11.01 12.52 112.21
N ASP A 266 12.25 12.76 111.77
CA ASP A 266 13.45 12.46 112.56
C ASP A 266 13.49 13.18 113.92
N GLU A 267 12.74 14.28 114.07
CA GLU A 267 12.75 15.17 115.24
C GLU A 267 11.52 15.03 116.15
N SER A 268 10.37 14.62 115.59
CA SER A 268 9.15 14.54 116.38
C SER A 268 8.10 13.57 115.81
N LEU A 269 7.27 13.06 116.71
CA LEU A 269 5.99 12.42 116.40
C LEU A 269 4.87 13.34 116.87
N ILE A 270 3.99 13.74 115.95
CA ILE A 270 2.83 14.58 116.21
C ILE A 270 1.58 13.81 115.80
N VAL A 271 0.62 13.69 116.72
CA VAL A 271 -0.69 13.05 116.50
C VAL A 271 -1.77 14.02 116.98
N ASN A 272 -2.70 14.38 116.10
CA ASN A 272 -3.77 15.35 116.36
C ASN A 272 -3.26 16.63 117.04
N ASP A 273 -2.23 17.23 116.43
CA ASP A 273 -1.55 18.46 116.88
C ASP A 273 -0.85 18.38 118.24
N LYS A 274 -0.79 17.20 118.86
CA LYS A 274 -0.05 16.96 120.10
C LYS A 274 1.26 16.25 119.83
N LYS A 275 2.36 16.83 120.32
CA LYS A 275 3.68 16.21 120.31
C LYS A 275 3.70 15.05 121.31
N GLN A 276 4.10 13.87 120.84
CA GLN A 276 4.15 12.64 121.64
C GLN A 276 5.45 12.54 122.45
N SER A 277 5.49 11.59 123.40
CA SER A 277 6.66 11.40 124.27
C SER A 277 7.91 11.00 123.46
N ALA A 278 9.09 11.28 124.03
CA ALA A 278 10.36 10.98 123.38
C ALA A 278 10.53 9.46 123.16
N GLU A 279 10.07 8.64 124.11
CA GLU A 279 10.15 7.18 124.05
C GLU A 279 9.31 6.63 122.89
N LEU A 280 8.06 7.10 122.77
CA LEU A 280 7.17 6.68 121.69
C LEU A 280 7.67 7.19 120.34
N HIS A 281 8.16 8.42 120.28
CA HIS A 281 8.79 8.97 119.06
C HIS A 281 9.98 8.11 118.61
N GLN A 282 10.90 7.76 119.51
CA GLN A 282 12.06 6.92 119.18
C GLN A 282 11.62 5.52 118.70
N LYS A 283 10.60 4.93 119.34
CA LYS A 283 10.03 3.65 118.91
C LYS A 283 9.46 3.71 117.49
N MET A 284 8.60 4.70 117.20
CA MET A 284 8.00 4.85 115.88
C MET A 284 9.03 5.22 114.81
N LYS A 285 9.99 6.10 115.15
CA LYS A 285 11.11 6.47 114.27
C LYS A 285 11.91 5.23 113.87
N ALA A 286 12.37 4.44 114.83
CA ALA A 286 13.19 3.26 114.57
C ALA A 286 12.48 2.23 113.67
N LYS A 287 11.15 2.09 113.82
CA LYS A 287 10.36 1.10 113.07
C LYS A 287 9.95 1.58 111.68
N TYR A 288 9.54 2.83 111.53
CA TYR A 288 8.89 3.34 110.31
C TYR A 288 9.76 4.32 109.49
N LEU A 289 10.74 4.99 110.10
CA LEU A 289 11.71 5.85 109.41
C LEU A 289 13.02 5.09 109.14
N LYS A 290 12.99 4.13 108.21
CA LYS A 290 14.13 3.26 107.88
C LYS A 290 15.28 3.97 107.14
N LYS A 291 15.01 5.11 106.48
CA LYS A 291 16.01 5.95 105.80
C LYS A 291 16.06 7.32 106.47
N SER A 292 17.24 7.91 106.58
CA SER A 292 17.43 9.28 107.07
C SER A 292 16.67 10.29 106.22
N ASN A 293 16.15 11.37 106.82
CA ASN A 293 15.36 12.41 106.14
C ASN A 293 14.06 11.89 105.50
N THR A 294 13.49 10.82 106.05
CA THR A 294 12.14 10.37 105.67
C THR A 294 11.10 11.11 106.51
N ARG A 295 10.04 11.57 105.87
CA ARG A 295 8.91 12.20 106.55
C ARG A 295 7.61 11.53 106.15
N ILE A 296 6.87 11.06 107.16
CA ILE A 296 5.52 10.54 107.00
C ILE A 296 4.54 11.65 107.38
N ASN A 297 3.64 11.98 106.46
CA ASN A 297 2.50 12.83 106.72
C ASN A 297 1.22 12.07 106.36
N PHE A 298 0.26 12.13 107.26
CA PHE A 298 -1.09 11.66 107.04
C PHE A 298 -2.06 12.74 107.50
N ARG A 299 -3.05 13.01 106.65
CA ARG A 299 -4.15 13.91 106.94
C ARG A 299 -5.45 13.23 106.54
N ASN A 300 -6.43 13.28 107.43
CA ASN A 300 -7.79 12.79 107.22
C ASN A 300 -8.75 13.92 107.58
N ASP A 301 -9.19 14.67 106.57
CA ASP A 301 -10.10 15.81 106.71
C ASP A 301 -11.35 15.63 105.81
N PHE A 302 -12.24 16.62 105.81
CA PHE A 302 -13.45 16.61 104.98
C PHE A 302 -13.17 16.55 103.46
N ASN A 303 -11.95 16.88 103.02
CA ASN A 303 -11.53 16.80 101.62
C ASN A 303 -10.93 15.43 101.25
N GLY A 304 -10.79 14.53 102.24
CA GLY A 304 -10.37 13.16 102.07
C GLY A 304 -9.07 12.81 102.78
N ARG A 305 -8.60 11.59 102.53
CA ARG A 305 -7.36 11.06 103.11
C ARG A 305 -6.19 11.40 102.20
N THR A 306 -5.26 12.20 102.71
CA THR A 306 -4.00 12.51 102.04
C THR A 306 -2.86 11.81 102.76
N ILE A 307 -2.09 11.05 101.99
CA ILE A 307 -0.88 10.37 102.42
C ILE A 307 0.28 10.98 101.64
N SER A 308 1.28 11.48 102.35
CA SER A 308 2.55 11.89 101.76
C SER A 308 3.68 11.21 102.50
N LEU A 309 4.51 10.49 101.74
CA LEU A 309 5.75 9.93 102.22
C LEU A 309 6.89 10.52 101.41
N GLU A 310 7.55 11.50 101.99
CA GLU A 310 8.72 12.12 101.39
C GLU A 310 9.93 11.27 101.74
N ARG A 311 10.47 10.61 100.71
CA ARG A 311 11.76 9.93 100.73
C ARG A 311 12.70 10.79 99.90
N ASN A 312 13.65 11.47 100.52
CA ASN A 312 14.76 12.06 99.77
C ASN A 312 15.70 10.90 99.42
N ASP A 313 15.63 10.42 98.18
CA ASP A 313 16.61 9.51 97.60
C ASP A 313 17.88 10.27 97.18
#